data_AF-A0A401V081-F1
#
_entry.id   AF-A0A401V081-F1
#
_cell.length_a   1.000
_cell.length_b   1.000
_cell.length_c   1.000
_cell.angle_alpha   90.00
_cell.angle_beta   90.00
_cell.angle_gamma   90.00
#
_symmetry.space_group_name_H-M   'P 1'
#
loop_
_entity.id
_entity.type
_entity.pdbx_description
1 polymer ?
#
loop_
_entity_poly.entity_id
_entity_poly.type
_entity_poly.pdbx_seq_one_letter_code
_entity_poly.pdbx_strand_id
1 'polypeptide(L)'
;MTVVRRWVLTTAWRLGAFLLQTRWIVLSVVLAAAGVIGLYRATPVWLNWSLALVSLVLLVLEVRAHAARLASVQFVDRVDDFQDVAASLRGSDRFRVVDTGAGHVVLDSVAAAAIARGTVVARLSLTGYVLPRELRGYGAAFCRRRVSRGATYNGHLLGLATDVGTGPTLPTTTWNLVPARYWDHLGSDIFATKDVLVSGRLESGFGRSLFVDRRGRLRDHGESWLLNAIGTSVLALTTDGRLVVVSQSAHNESSGGLLAPSGSGSLEPADVGAAGASDLATIAAHGALRELEEETGLRRDDVVDWRHLGYGRWLEKAGKPELFTVAALRVDSHELHRRRIPSADRPYTLGAEAVRLRARDEWDADPRSTVDPAVRHRLSAPLVAGLSLLVTAAGDAANPAHRLVVGRLPVA
;
A
#
# COMPACT_ATOMS: atom_id res chain seq x y z
N MET A 1 -35.89 32.37 -44.12
CA MET A 1 -34.48 32.00 -43.79
C MET A 1 -34.45 30.54 -43.39
N THR A 2 -33.79 29.74 -44.21
CA THR A 2 -34.35 28.49 -44.75
C THR A 2 -33.72 27.24 -44.15
N VAL A 3 -34.51 26.15 -44.13
CA VAL A 3 -34.14 24.77 -43.76
C VAL A 3 -32.78 24.35 -44.33
N VAL A 4 -32.42 24.84 -45.51
CA VAL A 4 -31.12 24.66 -46.18
C VAL A 4 -29.94 25.11 -45.30
N ARG A 5 -30.01 26.25 -44.61
CA ARG A 5 -28.92 26.74 -43.75
C ARG A 5 -28.71 25.83 -42.54
N ARG A 6 -29.80 25.31 -41.95
CA ARG A 6 -29.71 24.31 -40.85
C ARG A 6 -29.12 23.00 -41.35
N TRP A 7 -29.49 22.55 -42.54
CA TRP A 7 -28.92 21.35 -43.16
C TRP A 7 -27.42 21.50 -43.41
N VAL A 8 -26.98 22.61 -44.02
CA VAL A 8 -25.55 22.87 -44.26
C VAL A 8 -24.76 22.94 -42.96
N LEU A 9 -25.27 23.63 -41.94
CA LEU A 9 -24.60 23.71 -40.63
C LEU A 9 -24.55 22.36 -39.91
N THR A 10 -25.63 21.57 -39.98
CA THR A 10 -25.67 20.24 -39.35
C THR A 10 -24.75 19.26 -40.06
N THR A 11 -24.69 19.29 -41.39
CA THR A 11 -23.77 18.49 -42.19
C THR A 11 -22.33 18.90 -41.94
N ALA A 12 -22.02 20.21 -41.91
CA ALA A 12 -20.69 20.71 -41.58
C ALA A 12 -20.26 20.29 -40.16
N TRP A 13 -21.18 20.34 -39.19
CA TRP A 13 -20.92 19.90 -37.82
C TRP A 13 -20.70 18.38 -37.73
N ARG A 14 -21.53 17.56 -38.40
CA ARG A 14 -21.37 16.11 -38.47
C ARG A 14 -20.06 15.71 -39.17
N LEU A 15 -19.71 16.40 -40.26
CA LEU A 15 -18.45 16.17 -40.97
C LEU A 15 -17.26 16.58 -40.10
N GLY A 16 -17.35 17.70 -39.38
CA GLY A 16 -16.34 18.11 -38.40
C GLY A 16 -16.19 17.11 -37.25
N ALA A 17 -17.30 16.61 -36.70
CA ALA A 17 -17.31 15.60 -35.65
C ALA A 17 -16.73 14.26 -36.13
N PHE A 18 -17.08 13.83 -37.35
CA PHE A 18 -16.51 12.65 -37.99
C PHE A 18 -15.02 12.82 -38.19
N LEU A 19 -14.57 13.91 -38.82
CA LEU A 19 -13.14 14.19 -39.03
C LEU A 19 -12.37 14.29 -37.72
N LEU A 20 -12.96 14.81 -36.64
CA LEU A 20 -12.34 14.82 -35.30
C LEU A 20 -12.17 13.41 -34.73
N GLN A 21 -13.10 12.49 -34.99
CA GLN A 21 -13.03 11.09 -34.54
C GLN A 21 -12.10 10.23 -35.43
N THR A 22 -12.07 10.44 -36.74
CA THR A 22 -11.29 9.64 -37.71
C THR A 22 -10.02 10.34 -38.22
N ARG A 23 -9.60 11.47 -37.62
CA ARG A 23 -8.43 12.27 -38.04
C ARG A 23 -7.17 11.47 -38.32
N TRP A 24 -6.88 10.46 -37.51
CA TRP A 24 -5.68 9.61 -37.66
C TRP A 24 -5.80 8.60 -38.81
N ILE A 25 -7.01 8.11 -39.07
CA ILE A 25 -7.28 7.23 -40.21
C ILE A 25 -7.16 8.05 -41.50
N VAL A 26 -7.75 9.25 -41.54
CA VAL A 26 -7.66 10.15 -42.68
C VAL A 26 -6.21 10.58 -42.93
N LEU A 27 -5.48 10.98 -41.89
CA LEU A 27 -4.06 11.34 -42.02
C LEU A 27 -3.23 10.15 -42.54
N SER A 28 -3.44 8.95 -42.00
CA SER A 28 -2.74 7.73 -42.43
C SER A 28 -3.02 7.41 -43.90
N VAL A 29 -4.27 7.55 -44.36
CA VAL A 29 -4.65 7.34 -45.76
C VAL A 29 -4.01 8.40 -46.67
N VAL A 30 -3.99 9.66 -46.25
CA VAL A 30 -3.36 10.74 -47.04
C VAL A 30 -1.84 10.55 -47.14
N LEU A 31 -1.17 10.20 -46.04
CA LEU A 31 0.26 9.91 -46.05
C LEU A 31 0.59 8.67 -46.90
N ALA A 32 -0.23 7.62 -46.82
CA ALA A 32 -0.07 6.42 -47.66
C ALA A 32 -0.26 6.74 -49.15
N ALA A 33 -1.30 7.52 -49.51
CA ALA A 33 -1.52 7.94 -50.88
C ALA A 33 -0.38 8.81 -51.41
N ALA A 34 0.11 9.76 -50.61
CA ALA A 34 1.27 10.58 -50.97
C ALA A 34 2.54 9.74 -51.18
N GLY A 35 2.76 8.71 -50.35
CA GLY A 35 3.86 7.76 -50.50
C GLY A 35 3.75 6.92 -51.78
N VAL A 36 2.56 6.38 -52.09
CA VAL A 36 2.31 5.60 -53.32
C VAL A 36 2.50 6.47 -54.56
N ILE A 37 1.97 7.69 -54.57
CA ILE A 37 2.17 8.63 -55.68
C ILE A 37 3.66 8.96 -55.83
N GLY A 38 4.39 9.10 -54.71
CA GLY A 38 5.83 9.31 -54.66
C GLY A 38 6.67 8.21 -55.31
N LEU A 39 6.17 6.96 -55.38
CA LEU A 39 6.84 5.85 -56.06
C LEU A 39 6.83 5.98 -57.58
N TYR A 40 5.77 6.57 -58.14
CA TYR A 40 5.59 6.71 -59.59
C TYR A 40 5.95 8.10 -60.10
N ARG A 41 5.97 9.11 -59.23
CA ARG A 41 6.25 10.49 -59.60
C ARG A 41 6.93 11.23 -58.45
N ALA A 42 7.99 11.98 -58.75
CA ALA A 42 8.66 12.81 -57.77
C ALA A 42 7.63 13.76 -57.10
N THR A 43 7.40 13.55 -55.81
CA THR A 43 6.47 14.38 -55.04
C THR A 43 7.05 15.79 -54.92
N PRO A 44 6.29 16.83 -55.32
CA PRO A 44 6.76 18.20 -55.18
C PRO A 44 7.14 18.52 -53.74
N VAL A 45 8.28 19.19 -53.55
CA VAL A 45 8.82 19.52 -52.22
C VAL A 45 7.79 20.25 -51.35
N TRP A 46 6.99 21.15 -51.93
CA TRP A 46 5.94 21.89 -51.22
C TRP A 46 4.83 20.98 -50.64
N LEU A 47 4.52 19.86 -51.31
CA LEU A 47 3.53 18.90 -50.83
C LEU A 47 4.05 18.15 -49.60
N ASN A 48 5.33 17.77 -49.60
CA ASN A 48 5.99 17.16 -48.45
C ASN A 48 6.02 18.11 -47.24
N TRP A 49 6.35 19.39 -47.46
CA TRP A 49 6.27 20.41 -46.40
C TRP A 49 4.86 20.60 -45.87
N SER A 50 3.85 20.58 -46.74
CA SER A 50 2.44 20.71 -46.35
C SER A 50 1.98 19.53 -45.49
N LEU A 51 2.35 18.29 -45.87
CA LEU A 51 2.04 17.09 -45.09
C LEU A 51 2.75 17.07 -43.74
N ALA A 52 4.01 17.49 -43.69
CA ALA A 52 4.77 17.62 -42.45
C ALA A 52 4.13 18.64 -41.51
N LEU A 53 3.72 19.81 -42.05
CA LEU A 53 3.04 20.85 -41.28
C LEU A 53 1.69 20.36 -40.73
N VAL A 54 0.86 19.70 -41.55
CA VAL A 54 -0.42 19.14 -41.12
C VAL A 54 -0.22 18.08 -40.02
N SER A 55 0.77 17.20 -40.18
CA SER A 55 1.10 16.17 -39.18
C SER A 55 1.56 16.79 -37.86
N LEU A 56 2.39 17.84 -37.91
CA LEU A 56 2.83 18.59 -36.74
C LEU A 56 1.66 19.27 -36.03
N VAL A 57 0.75 19.91 -36.77
CA VAL A 57 -0.45 20.54 -36.20
C VAL A 57 -1.34 19.51 -35.52
N LEU A 58 -1.59 18.36 -36.16
CA LEU A 58 -2.41 17.28 -35.57
C LEU A 58 -1.76 16.69 -34.32
N LEU A 59 -0.45 16.51 -34.32
CA LEU A 59 0.31 16.09 -33.14
C LEU A 59 0.15 17.11 -32.00
N VAL A 60 0.33 18.40 -32.27
CA VAL A 60 0.16 19.46 -31.26
C VAL A 60 -1.27 19.48 -30.71
N LEU A 61 -2.29 19.33 -31.55
CA LEU A 61 -3.68 19.28 -31.12
C LEU A 61 -3.98 18.04 -30.26
N GLU A 62 -3.42 16.87 -30.59
CA GLU A 62 -3.57 15.65 -29.78
C GLU A 62 -2.84 15.79 -28.44
N VAL A 63 -1.62 16.33 -28.43
CA VAL A 63 -0.88 16.60 -27.19
C VAL A 63 -1.66 17.58 -26.31
N ARG A 64 -2.22 18.66 -26.86
CA ARG A 64 -3.06 19.61 -26.12
C ARG A 64 -4.34 18.97 -25.61
N ALA A 65 -5.03 18.17 -26.44
CA ALA A 65 -6.24 17.47 -26.02
C ALA A 65 -5.94 16.41 -24.94
N HIS A 66 -4.82 15.70 -25.05
CA HIS A 66 -4.36 14.75 -24.04
C HIS A 66 -3.99 15.47 -22.73
N ALA A 67 -3.26 16.58 -22.81
CA ALA A 67 -2.93 17.41 -21.65
C ALA A 67 -4.19 17.97 -20.98
N ALA A 68 -5.17 18.46 -21.76
CA ALA A 68 -6.45 18.94 -21.24
C ALA A 68 -7.25 17.82 -20.56
N ARG A 69 -7.28 16.61 -21.14
CA ARG A 69 -7.89 15.43 -20.52
C ARG A 69 -7.20 15.05 -19.21
N LEU A 70 -5.87 15.06 -19.17
CA LEU A 70 -5.13 14.77 -17.93
C LEU A 70 -5.36 15.87 -16.87
N ALA A 71 -5.47 17.13 -17.28
CA ALA A 71 -5.76 18.24 -16.39
C ALA A 71 -7.18 18.18 -15.81
N SER A 72 -8.13 17.55 -16.52
CA SER A 72 -9.50 17.34 -16.03
C SER A 72 -9.63 16.15 -15.06
N VAL A 73 -8.57 15.35 -14.89
CA VAL A 73 -8.51 14.28 -13.90
C VAL A 73 -8.02 14.84 -12.56
N GLN A 74 -8.82 14.64 -11.53
CA GLN A 74 -8.47 14.93 -10.15
C GLN A 74 -8.56 13.66 -9.31
N PHE A 75 -7.71 13.57 -8.29
CA PHE A 75 -7.69 12.45 -7.35
C PHE A 75 -8.08 13.03 -6.00
N VAL A 76 -9.10 12.45 -5.39
CA VAL A 76 -9.65 12.93 -4.12
C VAL A 76 -9.55 11.83 -3.07
N ASP A 77 -9.34 12.23 -1.83
CA ASP A 77 -9.30 11.30 -0.71
C ASP A 77 -10.66 10.66 -0.52
N ARG A 78 -10.67 9.33 -0.39
CA ARG A 78 -11.90 8.59 -0.09
C ARG A 78 -12.14 8.63 1.42
N VAL A 79 -13.39 8.91 1.79
CA VAL A 79 -13.90 8.72 3.15
C VAL A 79 -14.77 7.47 3.13
N ASP A 80 -14.43 6.49 3.95
CA ASP A 80 -15.06 5.17 3.95
C ASP A 80 -15.07 4.62 5.38
N ASP A 81 -16.19 4.06 5.81
CA ASP A 81 -16.35 3.51 7.15
C ASP A 81 -16.19 1.98 7.19
N PHE A 82 -16.11 1.33 6.02
CA PHE A 82 -15.96 -0.12 5.87
C PHE A 82 -16.96 -0.96 6.68
N GLN A 83 -18.14 -0.43 7.02
CA GLN A 83 -19.12 -1.14 7.84
C GLN A 83 -19.64 -2.40 7.16
N ASP A 84 -19.77 -2.38 5.84
CA ASP A 84 -20.13 -3.53 5.01
C ASP A 84 -19.06 -4.63 5.04
N VAL A 85 -17.78 -4.26 5.03
CA VAL A 85 -16.67 -5.20 5.21
C VAL A 85 -16.74 -5.83 6.59
N ALA A 86 -16.88 -5.03 7.63
CA ALA A 86 -17.03 -5.54 9.00
C ALA A 86 -18.26 -6.44 9.16
N ALA A 87 -19.38 -6.09 8.52
CA ALA A 87 -20.58 -6.90 8.51
C ALA A 87 -20.36 -8.25 7.78
N SER A 88 -19.62 -8.25 6.66
CA SER A 88 -19.32 -9.46 5.90
C SER A 88 -18.45 -10.48 6.65
N LEU A 89 -17.68 -10.00 7.63
CA LEU A 89 -16.77 -10.81 8.46
C LEU A 89 -17.34 -11.14 9.84
N ARG A 90 -18.53 -10.62 10.17
CA ARG A 90 -19.16 -10.81 11.47
C ARG A 90 -19.45 -12.30 11.71
N GLY A 91 -19.04 -12.81 12.87
CA GLY A 91 -19.21 -14.22 13.24
C GLY A 91 -18.18 -15.16 12.61
N SER A 92 -17.14 -14.64 11.95
CA SER A 92 -16.00 -15.44 11.51
C SER A 92 -15.10 -15.81 12.70
N ASP A 93 -14.77 -17.09 12.83
CA ASP A 93 -13.73 -17.56 13.78
C ASP A 93 -12.31 -17.21 13.31
N ARG A 94 -12.16 -16.89 12.02
CA ARG A 94 -10.88 -16.59 11.37
C ARG A 94 -10.55 -15.09 11.41
N PHE A 95 -11.54 -14.25 11.08
CA PHE A 95 -11.32 -12.82 10.87
C PHE A 95 -11.87 -11.99 12.02
N ARG A 96 -11.06 -11.08 12.53
CA ARG A 96 -11.48 -10.08 13.52
C ARG A 96 -11.15 -8.68 13.01
N VAL A 97 -12.15 -7.81 12.96
CA VAL A 97 -11.95 -6.40 12.62
C VAL A 97 -11.61 -5.63 13.89
N VAL A 98 -10.49 -4.91 13.88
CA VAL A 98 -10.05 -4.03 14.96
C VAL A 98 -10.22 -2.60 14.52
N ASP A 99 -11.05 -1.85 15.24
CA ASP A 99 -11.13 -0.39 15.12
C ASP A 99 -9.99 0.25 15.92
N THR A 100 -9.14 0.96 15.20
CA THR A 100 -7.94 1.61 15.73
C THR A 100 -8.15 3.09 16.06
N GLY A 101 -9.31 3.66 15.75
CA GLY A 101 -9.59 5.10 15.78
C GLY A 101 -8.97 5.88 14.62
N ALA A 102 -7.85 5.40 14.06
CA ALA A 102 -7.22 5.91 12.84
C ALA A 102 -7.59 5.09 11.58
N GLY A 103 -8.45 4.07 11.75
CA GLY A 103 -8.86 3.15 10.70
C GLY A 103 -9.15 1.74 11.20
N HIS A 104 -9.29 0.80 10.27
CA HIS A 104 -9.68 -0.57 10.50
C HIS A 104 -8.62 -1.55 10.00
N VAL A 105 -8.29 -2.51 10.86
CA VAL A 105 -7.40 -3.63 10.50
C VAL A 105 -8.16 -4.94 10.64
N VAL A 106 -8.20 -5.72 9.57
CA VAL A 106 -8.75 -7.08 9.59
C VAL A 106 -7.63 -8.05 9.95
N LEU A 107 -7.65 -8.58 11.16
CA LEU A 107 -6.74 -9.61 11.63
C LEU A 107 -7.19 -10.99 11.16
N ASP A 108 -6.26 -11.84 10.73
CA ASP A 108 -6.52 -13.20 10.24
C ASP A 108 -5.77 -14.22 11.11
N SER A 109 -6.51 -14.90 11.99
CA SER A 109 -5.96 -15.83 12.98
C SER A 109 -5.40 -17.11 12.35
N VAL A 110 -5.99 -17.57 11.24
CA VAL A 110 -5.56 -18.79 10.54
C VAL A 110 -4.23 -18.54 9.83
N ALA A 111 -4.11 -17.43 9.10
CA ALA A 111 -2.86 -17.04 8.47
C ALA A 111 -1.77 -16.77 9.51
N ALA A 112 -2.07 -15.99 10.55
CA ALA A 112 -1.14 -15.71 11.65
C ALA A 112 -0.60 -17.01 12.28
N ALA A 113 -1.46 -17.97 12.59
CA ALA A 113 -1.05 -19.23 13.20
C ALA A 113 -0.22 -20.10 12.25
N ALA A 114 -0.53 -20.12 10.95
CA ALA A 114 0.26 -20.84 9.95
C ALA A 114 1.66 -20.25 9.78
N ILE A 115 1.76 -18.91 9.76
CA ILE A 115 3.04 -18.19 9.68
C ILE A 115 3.85 -18.46 10.95
N ALA A 116 3.25 -18.33 12.14
CA ALA A 116 3.94 -18.55 13.40
C ALA A 116 4.51 -19.97 13.57
N ARG A 117 3.88 -20.98 12.93
CA ARG A 117 4.39 -22.36 12.91
C ARG A 117 5.48 -22.61 11.86
N GLY A 118 5.88 -21.60 11.09
CA GLY A 118 6.84 -21.74 9.98
C GLY A 118 6.29 -22.56 8.81
N THR A 119 4.97 -22.74 8.71
CA THR A 119 4.36 -23.57 7.65
C THR A 119 4.20 -22.82 6.33
N VAL A 120 4.16 -21.49 6.38
CA VAL A 120 4.05 -20.64 5.20
C VAL A 120 5.45 -20.35 4.67
N VAL A 121 5.76 -20.86 3.47
CA VAL A 121 7.00 -20.58 2.75
C VAL A 121 6.75 -19.46 1.76
N ALA A 122 7.51 -18.38 1.87
CA ALA A 122 7.47 -17.30 0.89
C ALA A 122 8.56 -17.50 -0.16
N ARG A 123 8.22 -17.24 -1.43
CA ARG A 123 9.13 -17.35 -2.57
C ARG A 123 9.15 -16.04 -3.35
N LEU A 124 10.34 -15.52 -3.59
CA LEU A 124 10.53 -14.34 -4.40
C LEU A 124 10.34 -14.68 -5.89
N SER A 125 9.44 -13.95 -6.55
CA SER A 125 9.25 -14.01 -7.99
C SER A 125 10.46 -13.46 -8.72
N LEU A 126 10.83 -14.10 -9.84
CA LEU A 126 11.85 -13.60 -10.76
C LEU A 126 11.37 -12.37 -11.55
N THR A 127 10.06 -12.25 -11.74
CA THR A 127 9.44 -11.10 -12.40
C THR A 127 8.90 -10.13 -11.36
N GLY A 128 9.22 -8.85 -11.54
CA GLY A 128 8.69 -7.77 -10.71
C GLY A 128 7.25 -7.39 -11.06
N TYR A 129 6.65 -6.59 -10.19
CA TYR A 129 5.30 -6.10 -10.38
C TYR A 129 5.23 -5.22 -11.62
N VAL A 130 4.15 -5.38 -12.39
CA VAL A 130 3.87 -4.55 -13.56
C VAL A 130 2.47 -4.00 -13.40
N LEU A 131 2.35 -2.68 -13.42
CA LEU A 131 1.07 -2.01 -13.31
C LEU A 131 0.09 -2.52 -14.39
N PRO A 132 -1.04 -3.14 -14.00
CA PRO A 132 -1.96 -3.78 -14.94
C PRO A 132 -2.70 -2.76 -15.81
N ARG A 133 -3.33 -3.21 -16.91
CA ARG A 133 -3.98 -2.31 -17.89
C ARG A 133 -5.09 -1.47 -17.25
N GLU A 134 -5.78 -2.08 -16.30
CA GLU A 134 -6.88 -1.56 -15.50
C GLU A 134 -6.44 -0.34 -14.68
N LEU A 135 -5.18 -0.33 -14.20
CA LEU A 135 -4.62 0.79 -13.42
C LEU A 135 -3.77 1.74 -14.26
N ARG A 136 -3.27 1.32 -15.43
CA ARG A 136 -2.34 2.10 -16.26
C ARG A 136 -2.85 3.49 -16.65
N GLY A 137 -4.16 3.69 -16.79
CA GLY A 137 -4.73 5.01 -17.07
C GLY A 137 -4.56 5.97 -15.88
N TYR A 138 -5.29 5.71 -14.80
CA TYR A 138 -5.36 6.60 -13.64
C TYR A 138 -4.19 6.44 -12.68
N GLY A 139 -3.75 5.20 -12.39
CA GLY A 139 -2.62 4.91 -11.51
C GLY A 139 -1.31 5.52 -12.00
N ALA A 140 -0.99 5.39 -13.30
CA ALA A 140 0.21 6.01 -13.85
C ALA A 140 0.15 7.54 -13.83
N ALA A 141 -1.04 8.13 -14.07
CA ALA A 141 -1.24 9.58 -13.96
C ALA A 141 -1.10 10.07 -12.51
N PHE A 142 -1.64 9.32 -11.54
CA PHE A 142 -1.49 9.60 -10.12
C PHE A 142 -0.02 9.57 -9.69
N CYS A 143 0.70 8.49 -10.02
CA CYS A 143 2.12 8.34 -9.71
C CYS A 143 2.94 9.51 -10.28
N ARG A 144 2.80 9.83 -11.58
CA ARG A 144 3.50 10.98 -12.20
C ARG A 144 3.23 12.30 -11.47
N ARG A 145 1.98 12.55 -11.04
CA ARG A 145 1.58 13.78 -10.35
C ARG A 145 2.14 13.85 -8.92
N ARG A 146 2.29 12.72 -8.24
CA ARG A 146 2.89 12.66 -6.91
C ARG A 146 4.41 12.87 -6.99
N VAL A 147 5.08 12.17 -7.90
CA VAL A 147 6.52 12.30 -8.14
C VAL A 147 6.91 13.73 -8.55
N SER A 148 6.09 14.41 -9.36
CA SER A 148 6.39 15.79 -9.78
C SER A 148 6.17 16.85 -8.68
N ARG A 149 5.44 16.52 -7.62
CA ARG A 149 5.08 17.46 -6.53
C ARG A 149 5.95 17.32 -5.29
N GLY A 150 6.73 16.26 -5.15
CA GLY A 150 7.50 16.01 -3.93
C GLY A 150 8.79 15.25 -4.19
N ALA A 151 9.70 15.32 -3.22
CA ALA A 151 10.91 14.51 -3.20
C ALA A 151 10.57 13.09 -2.70
N THR A 152 9.90 12.28 -3.54
CA THR A 152 9.66 10.86 -3.24
C THR A 152 10.85 10.02 -3.69
N TYR A 153 11.42 9.21 -2.79
CA TYR A 153 12.46 8.24 -3.14
C TYR A 153 11.84 6.95 -3.70
N ASN A 154 12.42 6.38 -4.76
CA ASN A 154 11.92 5.18 -5.39
C ASN A 154 12.50 3.89 -4.76
N GLY A 155 12.21 3.69 -3.47
CA GLY A 155 12.71 2.56 -2.68
C GLY A 155 12.26 1.20 -3.17
N HIS A 156 12.91 0.14 -2.68
CA HIS A 156 12.52 -1.24 -2.95
C HIS A 156 11.29 -1.63 -2.13
N LEU A 157 10.45 -2.50 -2.67
CA LEU A 157 9.30 -3.06 -1.96
C LEU A 157 9.08 -4.52 -2.36
N LEU A 158 8.35 -5.25 -1.51
CA LEU A 158 7.75 -6.54 -1.82
C LEU A 158 6.24 -6.47 -1.77
N GLY A 159 5.58 -6.95 -2.82
CA GLY A 159 4.15 -7.17 -2.88
C GLY A 159 3.77 -8.62 -2.61
N LEU A 160 2.53 -8.84 -2.16
CA LEU A 160 1.94 -10.17 -2.02
C LEU A 160 1.06 -10.49 -3.23
N ALA A 161 1.39 -11.56 -3.95
CA ALA A 161 0.63 -12.01 -5.13
C ALA A 161 0.07 -13.42 -4.93
N THR A 162 -0.42 -13.72 -3.73
CA THR A 162 -0.98 -15.03 -3.40
C THR A 162 -2.26 -14.89 -2.62
N ASP A 163 -3.24 -15.69 -3.04
CA ASP A 163 -4.52 -15.78 -2.37
C ASP A 163 -4.39 -16.46 -1.01
N VAL A 164 -4.87 -15.78 0.02
CA VAL A 164 -4.86 -16.21 1.43
C VAL A 164 -6.18 -16.92 1.79
N GLY A 165 -7.20 -16.75 0.95
CA GLY A 165 -8.53 -17.35 1.04
C GLY A 165 -9.38 -16.76 2.18
N THR A 166 -10.69 -16.98 2.09
CA THR A 166 -11.65 -16.62 3.15
C THR A 166 -12.18 -17.84 3.93
N GLY A 167 -11.78 -19.05 3.55
CA GLY A 167 -12.21 -20.30 4.18
C GLY A 167 -11.58 -20.55 5.56
N PRO A 168 -11.92 -21.66 6.24
CA PRO A 168 -11.35 -22.01 7.53
C PRO A 168 -9.86 -22.41 7.46
N THR A 169 -9.34 -22.68 6.26
CA THR A 169 -7.95 -23.05 6.00
C THR A 169 -7.34 -22.16 4.91
N LEU A 170 -6.00 -22.12 4.86
CA LEU A 170 -5.29 -21.48 3.76
C LEU A 170 -5.43 -22.31 2.48
N PRO A 171 -5.66 -21.69 1.32
CA PRO A 171 -5.69 -22.40 0.04
C PRO A 171 -4.31 -22.90 -0.38
N THR A 172 -3.25 -22.22 0.08
CA THR A 172 -1.85 -22.59 -0.15
C THR A 172 -0.98 -22.11 1.01
N THR A 173 0.07 -22.87 1.30
CA THR A 173 1.15 -22.48 2.24
C THR A 173 2.40 -21.99 1.51
N THR A 174 2.39 -21.93 0.18
CA THR A 174 3.45 -21.28 -0.60
C THR A 174 2.95 -19.93 -1.07
N TRP A 175 3.58 -18.85 -0.59
CA TRP A 175 3.21 -17.47 -0.92
C TRP A 175 4.24 -16.85 -1.85
N ASN A 176 3.77 -16.30 -2.96
CA ASN A 176 4.60 -15.62 -3.96
C ASN A 176 4.73 -14.14 -3.59
N LEU A 177 5.97 -13.72 -3.38
CA LEU A 177 6.36 -12.33 -3.14
C LEU A 177 6.88 -11.73 -4.45
N VAL A 178 6.44 -10.52 -4.78
CA VAL A 178 6.79 -9.89 -6.05
C VAL A 178 7.65 -8.65 -5.78
N PRO A 179 8.86 -8.55 -6.35
CA PRO A 179 9.67 -7.35 -6.20
C PRO A 179 9.04 -6.17 -6.93
N ALA A 180 9.07 -5.01 -6.29
CA ALA A 180 8.52 -3.77 -6.84
C ALA A 180 9.29 -2.55 -6.33
N ARG A 181 8.85 -1.37 -6.75
CA ARG A 181 9.37 -0.09 -6.30
C ARG A 181 8.29 0.78 -5.67
N TYR A 182 8.68 1.76 -4.87
CA TYR A 182 7.73 2.69 -4.24
C TYR A 182 6.83 3.42 -5.26
N TRP A 183 7.32 3.71 -6.46
CA TRP A 183 6.48 4.30 -7.51
C TRP A 183 5.43 3.35 -8.07
N ASP A 184 5.65 2.03 -8.02
CA ASP A 184 4.62 1.05 -8.33
C ASP A 184 3.51 1.12 -7.28
N HIS A 185 3.89 1.13 -5.99
CA HIS A 185 2.97 1.29 -4.86
C HIS A 185 2.14 2.58 -4.94
N LEU A 186 2.74 3.69 -5.38
CA LEU A 186 2.01 4.93 -5.67
C LEU A 186 0.94 4.70 -6.76
N GLY A 187 1.31 4.05 -7.85
CA GLY A 187 0.42 3.77 -8.98
C GLY A 187 -0.63 2.70 -8.72
N SER A 188 -0.44 1.86 -7.71
CA SER A 188 -1.36 0.78 -7.31
C SER A 188 -2.11 1.08 -6.01
N ASP A 189 -1.53 0.76 -4.85
CA ASP A 189 -2.23 0.67 -3.57
C ASP A 189 -2.59 2.05 -3.05
N ILE A 190 -1.66 3.02 -3.11
CA ILE A 190 -1.93 4.38 -2.65
C ILE A 190 -2.98 5.01 -3.55
N PHE A 191 -2.88 4.80 -4.87
CA PHE A 191 -3.92 5.23 -5.80
C PHE A 191 -5.29 4.60 -5.47
N ALA A 192 -5.34 3.34 -5.07
CA ALA A 192 -6.59 2.66 -4.68
C ALA A 192 -7.26 3.25 -3.43
N THR A 193 -6.57 4.09 -2.66
CA THR A 193 -7.17 4.87 -1.55
C THR A 193 -7.89 6.14 -2.02
N LYS A 194 -7.82 6.47 -3.32
CA LYS A 194 -8.42 7.67 -3.91
C LYS A 194 -9.64 7.32 -4.75
N ASP A 195 -10.55 8.27 -4.86
CA ASP A 195 -11.52 8.31 -5.94
C ASP A 195 -11.06 9.26 -7.06
N VAL A 196 -11.65 9.08 -8.24
CA VAL A 196 -11.27 9.80 -9.45
C VAL A 196 -12.42 10.72 -9.88
N LEU A 197 -12.11 12.01 -10.05
CA LEU A 197 -13.00 12.97 -10.68
C LEU A 197 -12.53 13.18 -12.12
N VAL A 198 -13.42 12.96 -13.09
CA VAL A 198 -13.15 13.21 -14.51
C VAL A 198 -14.08 14.32 -14.98
N SER A 199 -13.52 15.48 -15.31
CA SER A 199 -14.30 16.65 -15.76
C SER A 199 -15.41 17.02 -14.75
N GLY A 200 -15.09 16.93 -13.46
CA GLY A 200 -16.00 17.24 -12.35
C GLY A 200 -17.01 16.14 -11.99
N ARG A 201 -17.01 15.00 -12.72
CA ARG A 201 -17.87 13.85 -12.40
C ARG A 201 -17.08 12.81 -11.63
N LEU A 202 -17.65 12.35 -10.51
CA LEU A 202 -17.05 11.32 -9.68
C LEU A 202 -17.24 9.94 -10.31
N GLU A 203 -16.15 9.24 -10.59
CA GLU A 203 -16.13 7.82 -10.89
C GLU A 203 -16.26 7.05 -9.57
N SER A 204 -17.49 7.04 -9.04
CA SER A 204 -17.80 6.59 -7.68
C SER A 204 -17.30 5.17 -7.42
N GLY A 205 -16.49 5.01 -6.37
CA GLY A 205 -16.05 3.71 -5.87
C GLY A 205 -15.02 3.01 -6.75
N PHE A 206 -14.44 3.67 -7.76
CA PHE A 206 -13.41 3.05 -8.60
C PHE A 206 -12.25 2.52 -7.74
N GLY A 207 -11.63 3.36 -6.91
CA GLY A 207 -10.49 2.95 -6.08
C GLY A 207 -10.87 1.86 -5.07
N ARG A 208 -12.05 1.98 -4.45
CA ARG A 208 -12.56 0.97 -3.50
C ARG A 208 -12.74 -0.39 -4.17
N SER A 209 -13.29 -0.39 -5.38
CA SER A 209 -13.60 -1.61 -6.14
C SER A 209 -12.37 -2.46 -6.49
N LEU A 210 -11.16 -1.89 -6.37
CA LEU A 210 -9.89 -2.56 -6.62
C LEU A 210 -9.52 -3.55 -5.51
N PHE A 211 -10.03 -3.38 -4.29
CA PHE A 211 -9.71 -4.26 -3.14
C PHE A 211 -10.94 -4.68 -2.32
N VAL A 212 -12.10 -4.07 -2.53
CA VAL A 212 -13.40 -4.53 -1.99
C VAL A 212 -14.34 -4.85 -3.15
N ASP A 213 -15.03 -5.98 -3.08
CA ASP A 213 -16.02 -6.37 -4.09
C ASP A 213 -17.38 -5.68 -3.87
N ARG A 214 -18.33 -5.91 -4.78
CA ARG A 214 -19.68 -5.31 -4.71
C ARG A 214 -20.53 -5.82 -3.55
N ARG A 215 -20.11 -6.89 -2.88
CA ARG A 215 -20.78 -7.49 -1.71
C ARG A 215 -20.12 -7.05 -0.40
N GLY A 216 -19.20 -6.08 -0.45
CA GLY A 216 -18.46 -5.61 0.72
C GLY A 216 -17.39 -6.57 1.19
N ARG A 217 -16.96 -7.54 0.37
CA ARG A 217 -15.92 -8.50 0.75
C ARG A 217 -14.56 -8.02 0.31
N LEU A 218 -13.53 -8.25 1.12
CA LEU A 218 -12.16 -8.02 0.69
C LEU A 218 -11.81 -8.97 -0.45
N ARG A 219 -11.25 -8.43 -1.52
CA ARG A 219 -10.63 -9.22 -2.58
C ARG A 219 -9.37 -9.87 -2.05
N ASP A 220 -9.09 -11.06 -2.53
CA ASP A 220 -7.84 -11.72 -2.24
C ASP A 220 -6.68 -11.08 -3.02
N HIS A 221 -5.44 -11.29 -2.57
CA HIS A 221 -4.30 -10.55 -3.08
C HIS A 221 -3.94 -10.93 -4.52
N GLY A 222 -3.96 -12.22 -4.85
CA GLY A 222 -3.71 -12.72 -6.21
C GLY A 222 -4.81 -12.37 -7.20
N GLU A 223 -6.06 -12.22 -6.73
CA GLU A 223 -7.18 -11.73 -7.54
C GLU A 223 -7.23 -10.19 -7.68
N SER A 224 -6.51 -9.45 -6.84
CA SER A 224 -6.47 -8.00 -6.90
C SER A 224 -5.50 -7.49 -7.97
N TRP A 225 -5.76 -6.30 -8.51
CA TRP A 225 -4.83 -5.61 -9.42
C TRP A 225 -3.69 -4.87 -8.69
N LEU A 226 -3.72 -4.88 -7.36
CA LEU A 226 -2.81 -4.09 -6.54
C LEU A 226 -1.48 -4.82 -6.36
N LEU A 227 -0.44 -4.06 -6.02
CA LEU A 227 0.84 -4.64 -5.61
C LEU A 227 0.69 -5.41 -4.28
N ASN A 228 -0.22 -4.97 -3.41
CA ASN A 228 -0.38 -5.44 -2.03
C ASN A 228 0.96 -5.37 -1.30
N ALA A 229 1.56 -4.17 -1.31
CA ALA A 229 2.85 -3.94 -0.68
C ALA A 229 2.82 -4.42 0.78
N ILE A 230 3.73 -5.32 1.15
CA ILE A 230 3.71 -5.96 2.46
C ILE A 230 4.37 -5.03 3.46
N GLY A 231 3.59 -4.61 4.45
CA GLY A 231 4.10 -3.91 5.62
C GLY A 231 4.64 -4.89 6.67
N THR A 232 5.57 -4.41 7.46
CA THR A 232 6.09 -5.12 8.63
C THR A 232 6.19 -4.20 9.82
N SER A 233 5.82 -4.70 10.99
CA SER A 233 5.79 -3.94 12.24
C SER A 233 6.31 -4.78 13.40
N VAL A 234 7.13 -4.20 14.27
CA VAL A 234 7.62 -4.87 15.49
C VAL A 234 7.17 -4.16 16.77
N LEU A 235 6.74 -4.96 17.75
CA LEU A 235 6.54 -4.55 19.14
C LEU A 235 7.72 -5.06 19.96
N ALA A 236 8.67 -4.17 20.25
CA ALA A 236 9.85 -4.48 21.02
C ALA A 236 9.65 -4.15 22.50
N LEU A 237 9.95 -5.12 23.37
CA LEU A 237 9.77 -5.04 24.82
C LEU A 237 11.14 -4.96 25.52
N THR A 238 11.34 -3.94 26.35
CA THR A 238 12.57 -3.75 27.12
C THR A 238 12.69 -4.76 28.28
N THR A 239 13.83 -4.81 28.95
CA THR A 239 14.04 -5.66 30.15
C THR A 239 13.22 -5.21 31.36
N ASP A 240 12.87 -3.93 31.45
CA ASP A 240 11.99 -3.35 32.47
C ASP A 240 10.50 -3.36 32.04
N GLY A 241 10.14 -4.14 31.02
CA GLY A 241 8.75 -4.41 30.63
C GLY A 241 8.02 -3.24 29.99
N ARG A 242 8.74 -2.34 29.33
CA ARG A 242 8.16 -1.24 28.54
C ARG A 242 8.10 -1.58 27.07
N LEU A 243 7.11 -1.00 26.39
CA LEU A 243 6.99 -1.06 24.94
C LEU A 243 7.79 0.09 24.32
N VAL A 244 8.68 -0.23 23.39
CA VAL A 244 9.33 0.79 22.56
C VAL A 244 8.35 1.27 21.50
N VAL A 245 8.22 2.57 21.32
CA VAL A 245 7.41 3.18 20.25
C VAL A 245 8.19 4.28 19.57
N VAL A 246 7.85 4.55 18.30
CA VAL A 246 8.51 5.58 17.50
C VAL A 246 7.55 6.75 17.31
N SER A 247 7.98 7.96 17.64
CA SER A 247 7.25 9.19 17.33
C SER A 247 7.46 9.56 15.86
N GLN A 248 6.40 9.46 15.07
CA GLN A 248 6.45 9.75 13.64
C GLN A 248 6.38 11.26 13.37
N SER A 249 7.18 11.74 12.42
CA SER A 249 7.14 13.13 11.99
C SER A 249 5.84 13.43 11.24
N ALA A 250 5.48 14.71 11.12
CA ALA A 250 4.31 15.13 10.33
C ALA A 250 4.44 14.80 8.82
N HIS A 251 5.63 14.42 8.34
CA HIS A 251 5.88 14.10 6.94
C HIS A 251 5.54 12.65 6.57
N ASN A 252 5.22 11.78 7.54
CA ASN A 252 4.87 10.39 7.26
C ASN A 252 3.47 10.29 6.62
N GLU A 253 3.37 9.57 5.49
CA GLU A 253 2.16 9.42 4.68
C GLU A 253 1.05 8.58 5.34
N SER A 254 1.38 7.76 6.33
CA SER A 254 0.41 6.83 6.94
C SER A 254 0.03 7.17 8.37
N SER A 255 0.95 7.73 9.15
CA SER A 255 0.77 7.92 10.61
C SER A 255 1.42 9.21 11.12
N GLY A 256 1.44 10.28 10.31
CA GLY A 256 2.15 11.50 10.68
C GLY A 256 1.71 12.10 12.02
N GLY A 257 2.66 12.33 12.93
CA GLY A 257 2.40 12.86 14.28
C GLY A 257 1.88 11.84 15.30
N LEU A 258 1.73 10.57 14.91
CA LEU A 258 1.30 9.47 15.79
C LEU A 258 2.49 8.65 16.30
N LEU A 259 2.21 7.78 17.27
CA LEU A 259 3.10 6.74 17.77
C LEU A 259 2.96 5.49 16.92
N ALA A 260 4.05 5.11 16.28
CA ALA A 260 4.21 3.89 15.52
C ALA A 260 4.73 2.74 16.42
N PRO A 261 4.62 1.48 15.95
CA PRO A 261 5.39 0.37 16.51
C PRO A 261 6.89 0.69 16.63
N SER A 262 7.62 -0.16 17.35
CA SER A 262 9.06 0.05 17.62
C SER A 262 9.92 0.11 16.35
N GLY A 263 9.43 -0.51 15.28
CA GLY A 263 9.90 -0.37 13.91
C GLY A 263 8.73 -0.65 12.99
N SER A 264 8.50 0.18 11.97
CA SER A 264 7.42 -0.03 11.01
C SER A 264 7.79 0.46 9.61
N GLY A 265 7.68 -0.43 8.64
CA GLY A 265 7.96 -0.09 7.25
C GLY A 265 7.45 -1.14 6.29
N SER A 266 8.12 -1.26 5.14
CA SER A 266 7.73 -2.22 4.11
C SER A 266 8.81 -3.26 3.92
N LEU A 267 8.41 -4.49 3.60
CA LEU A 267 9.38 -5.52 3.25
C LEU A 267 10.10 -5.18 1.96
N GLU A 268 11.37 -5.53 1.90
CA GLU A 268 12.24 -5.39 0.74
C GLU A 268 12.76 -6.75 0.27
N PRO A 269 13.17 -6.90 -1.00
CA PRO A 269 13.75 -8.16 -1.51
C PRO A 269 14.93 -8.67 -0.68
N ALA A 270 15.70 -7.77 -0.05
CA ALA A 270 16.81 -8.13 0.83
C ALA A 270 16.37 -8.91 2.08
N ASP A 271 15.13 -8.69 2.56
CA ASP A 271 14.60 -9.35 3.76
C ASP A 271 14.34 -10.86 3.54
N VAL A 272 14.17 -11.29 2.27
CA VAL A 272 13.98 -12.71 1.89
C VAL A 272 15.26 -13.53 2.03
N GLY A 273 16.42 -12.88 1.94
CA GLY A 273 17.73 -13.53 1.94
C GLY A 273 18.14 -14.11 0.57
N ALA A 274 19.41 -14.51 0.48
CA ALA A 274 20.07 -14.87 -0.78
C ALA A 274 19.46 -16.10 -1.50
N ALA A 275 18.78 -16.99 -0.77
CA ALA A 275 18.13 -18.16 -1.35
C ALA A 275 16.85 -17.82 -2.14
N GLY A 276 16.32 -16.59 -2.02
CA GLY A 276 15.09 -16.17 -2.68
C GLY A 276 13.82 -16.87 -2.16
N ALA A 277 13.93 -17.63 -1.06
CA ALA A 277 12.83 -18.26 -0.37
C ALA A 277 13.18 -18.48 1.10
N SER A 278 12.20 -18.31 1.97
CA SER A 278 12.31 -18.59 3.41
C SER A 278 10.90 -18.76 4.01
N ASP A 279 10.80 -19.22 5.25
CA ASP A 279 9.53 -19.16 5.96
C ASP A 279 9.13 -17.68 6.18
N LEU A 280 7.83 -17.40 6.10
CA LEU A 280 7.35 -16.02 6.14
C LEU A 280 7.57 -15.35 7.49
N ALA A 281 7.64 -16.12 8.59
CA ALA A 281 7.92 -15.56 9.92
C ALA A 281 9.34 -14.99 10.00
N THR A 282 10.32 -15.70 9.44
CA THR A 282 11.72 -15.24 9.33
C THR A 282 11.83 -13.98 8.47
N ILE A 283 11.15 -13.94 7.32
CA ILE A 283 11.14 -12.75 6.45
C ILE A 283 10.50 -11.55 7.16
N ALA A 284 9.36 -11.78 7.84
CA ALA A 284 8.72 -10.75 8.64
C ALA A 284 9.66 -10.18 9.70
N ALA A 285 10.37 -11.06 10.42
CA ALA A 285 11.32 -10.66 11.44
C ALA A 285 12.52 -9.92 10.86
N HIS A 286 13.09 -10.36 9.73
CA HIS A 286 14.20 -9.65 9.08
C HIS A 286 13.85 -8.21 8.74
N GLY A 287 12.69 -7.99 8.12
CA GLY A 287 12.21 -6.66 7.80
C GLY A 287 11.89 -5.86 9.06
N ALA A 288 11.16 -6.44 10.01
CA ALA A 288 10.76 -5.70 11.22
C ALA A 288 11.96 -5.30 12.09
N LEU A 289 12.98 -6.15 12.18
CA LEU A 289 14.21 -5.86 12.93
C LEU A 289 15.15 -4.91 12.20
N ARG A 290 15.09 -4.85 10.85
CA ARG A 290 15.77 -3.82 10.07
C ARG A 290 15.14 -2.45 10.36
N GLU A 291 13.81 -2.34 10.26
CA GLU A 291 13.08 -1.11 10.56
C GLU A 291 13.30 -0.66 12.01
N LEU A 292 13.35 -1.59 12.97
CA LEU A 292 13.72 -1.30 14.36
C LEU A 292 15.08 -0.61 14.46
N GLU A 293 16.07 -1.10 13.72
CA GLU A 293 17.43 -0.55 13.74
C GLU A 293 17.50 0.84 13.11
N GLU A 294 16.84 1.02 11.97
CA GLU A 294 16.74 2.28 11.23
C GLU A 294 16.04 3.36 12.08
N GLU A 295 14.90 3.03 12.70
CA GLU A 295 14.06 4.01 13.40
C GLU A 295 14.48 4.31 14.85
N THR A 296 15.19 3.39 15.52
CA THR A 296 15.53 3.53 16.95
C THR A 296 17.03 3.56 17.27
N GLY A 297 17.88 3.08 16.36
CA GLY A 297 19.30 2.87 16.60
C GLY A 297 19.62 1.68 17.54
N LEU A 298 18.63 0.86 17.87
CA LEU A 298 18.86 -0.48 18.44
C LEU A 298 19.47 -1.39 17.38
N ARG A 299 20.37 -2.28 17.76
CA ARG A 299 20.97 -3.24 16.82
C ARG A 299 20.23 -4.57 16.89
N ARG A 300 20.32 -5.38 15.84
CA ARG A 300 19.86 -6.79 15.88
C ARG A 300 20.38 -7.54 17.09
N ASP A 301 21.62 -7.28 17.43
CA ASP A 301 22.28 -7.79 18.62
C ASP A 301 21.45 -7.52 19.89
N ASP A 302 20.87 -6.32 20.06
CA ASP A 302 20.05 -5.94 21.22
C ASP A 302 18.75 -6.76 21.36
N VAL A 303 18.42 -7.60 20.40
CA VAL A 303 17.26 -8.51 20.41
C VAL A 303 17.69 -9.88 20.93
N VAL A 304 17.06 -10.32 22.03
CA VAL A 304 17.31 -11.62 22.67
C VAL A 304 16.51 -12.73 21.99
N ASP A 305 15.25 -12.45 21.68
CA ASP A 305 14.34 -13.39 21.04
C ASP A 305 13.25 -12.63 20.30
N TRP A 306 12.62 -13.28 19.32
CA TRP A 306 11.49 -12.73 18.57
C TRP A 306 10.50 -13.81 18.19
N ARG A 307 9.23 -13.44 18.02
CA ARG A 307 8.18 -14.34 17.53
C ARG A 307 7.26 -13.60 16.58
N HIS A 308 6.75 -14.32 15.58
CA HIS A 308 5.64 -13.81 14.79
C HIS A 308 4.41 -13.63 15.69
N LEU A 309 3.84 -12.43 15.66
CA LEU A 309 2.73 -12.02 16.52
C LEU A 309 1.39 -12.10 15.79
N GLY A 310 1.37 -11.79 14.49
CA GLY A 310 0.18 -11.99 13.68
C GLY A 310 0.23 -11.36 12.29
N TYR A 311 -0.89 -11.42 11.60
CA TYR A 311 -1.06 -10.92 10.24
C TYR A 311 -2.42 -10.25 10.10
N GLY A 312 -2.47 -9.14 9.36
CA GLY A 312 -3.71 -8.43 9.09
C GLY A 312 -3.69 -7.60 7.83
N ARG A 313 -4.82 -6.98 7.51
CA ARG A 313 -5.02 -6.13 6.33
C ARG A 313 -5.59 -4.78 6.74
N TRP A 314 -4.90 -3.70 6.38
CA TRP A 314 -5.30 -2.33 6.71
C TRP A 314 -6.23 -1.74 5.64
N LEU A 315 -7.50 -1.52 5.98
CA LEU A 315 -8.56 -1.15 5.03
C LEU A 315 -8.38 0.24 4.40
N GLU A 316 -8.01 1.24 5.20
CA GLU A 316 -7.76 2.62 4.74
C GLU A 316 -6.54 2.70 3.81
N LYS A 317 -5.67 1.68 3.84
CA LYS A 317 -4.53 1.50 2.95
C LYS A 317 -4.79 0.44 1.88
N ALA A 318 -6.02 0.40 1.37
CA ALA A 318 -6.43 -0.49 0.28
C ALA A 318 -6.28 -1.99 0.59
N GLY A 319 -6.46 -2.38 1.86
CA GLY A 319 -6.31 -3.77 2.31
C GLY A 319 -4.85 -4.23 2.37
N LYS A 320 -3.90 -3.29 2.50
CA LYS A 320 -2.45 -3.53 2.60
C LYS A 320 -2.17 -4.63 3.63
N PRO A 321 -1.49 -5.73 3.25
CA PRO A 321 -1.09 -6.76 4.18
C PRO A 321 -0.01 -6.24 5.14
N GLU A 322 -0.12 -6.57 6.41
CA GLU A 322 0.81 -6.18 7.47
C GLU A 322 1.20 -7.42 8.30
N LEU A 323 2.50 -7.64 8.49
CA LEU A 323 3.05 -8.70 9.32
C LEU A 323 3.54 -8.12 10.64
N PHE A 324 3.14 -8.73 11.75
CA PHE A 324 3.48 -8.27 13.09
C PHE A 324 4.48 -9.22 13.75
N THR A 325 5.52 -8.66 14.34
CA THR A 325 6.55 -9.35 15.12
C THR A 325 6.57 -8.80 16.54
N VAL A 326 6.82 -9.66 17.53
CA VAL A 326 7.18 -9.22 18.88
C VAL A 326 8.64 -9.55 19.14
N ALA A 327 9.38 -8.64 19.75
CA ALA A 327 10.79 -8.79 20.05
C ALA A 327 11.06 -8.50 21.53
N ALA A 328 11.88 -9.34 22.16
CA ALA A 328 12.36 -9.15 23.51
C ALA A 328 13.77 -8.58 23.47
N LEU A 329 13.99 -7.42 24.10
CA LEU A 329 15.27 -6.72 24.08
C LEU A 329 16.14 -7.09 25.30
N ARG A 330 17.46 -6.93 25.20
CA ARG A 330 18.36 -6.98 26.37
C ARG A 330 18.62 -5.64 27.02
N VAL A 331 18.10 -4.56 26.44
CA VAL A 331 18.25 -3.20 26.96
C VAL A 331 17.03 -2.80 27.78
N ASP A 332 17.24 -1.97 28.81
CA ASP A 332 16.17 -1.32 29.55
C ASP A 332 15.74 0.00 28.88
N SER A 333 14.65 0.59 29.38
CA SER A 333 14.17 1.87 28.88
C SER A 333 15.18 3.01 29.08
N HIS A 334 16.00 3.00 30.11
CA HIS A 334 16.98 4.06 30.37
C HIS A 334 18.14 4.03 29.36
N GLU A 335 18.60 2.85 28.97
CA GLU A 335 19.58 2.67 27.91
C GLU A 335 19.03 3.07 26.55
N LEU A 336 17.77 2.72 26.24
CA LEU A 336 17.11 3.14 25.00
C LEU A 336 17.16 4.66 24.82
N HIS A 337 16.84 5.44 25.86
CA HIS A 337 16.84 6.90 25.79
C HIS A 337 18.22 7.51 25.48
N ARG A 338 19.31 6.76 25.70
CA ARG A 338 20.67 7.21 25.36
C ARG A 338 21.07 6.86 23.92
N ARG A 339 20.30 6.05 23.21
CA ARG A 339 20.60 5.67 21.82
C ARG A 339 20.39 6.85 20.89
N ARG A 340 21.24 6.93 19.86
CA ARG A 340 21.15 7.95 18.81
C ARG A 340 20.51 7.34 17.59
N ILE A 341 19.49 8.02 17.07
CA ILE A 341 18.86 7.64 15.80
C ILE A 341 19.82 7.93 14.66
N PRO A 342 20.00 6.99 13.71
CA PRO A 342 20.73 7.22 12.47
C PRO A 342 20.30 8.50 11.77
N SER A 343 21.23 9.20 11.12
CA SER A 343 20.93 10.50 10.50
C SER A 343 20.00 10.41 9.28
N ALA A 344 19.92 9.24 8.64
CA ALA A 344 19.13 9.02 7.43
C ALA A 344 17.61 9.10 7.67
N ASP A 345 17.15 8.67 8.85
CA ASP A 345 15.71 8.51 9.14
C ASP A 345 15.10 9.67 9.94
N ARG A 346 15.92 10.65 10.35
CA ARG A 346 15.47 11.88 11.02
C ARG A 346 14.35 12.65 10.31
N PRO A 347 14.20 12.62 8.97
CA PRO A 347 13.05 13.24 8.31
C PRO A 347 11.71 12.55 8.66
N TYR A 348 11.72 11.26 9.01
CA TYR A 348 10.53 10.42 9.19
C TYR A 348 10.25 10.09 10.66
N THR A 349 11.29 9.92 11.49
CA THR A 349 11.18 9.72 12.95
C THR A 349 11.69 10.91 13.75
N LEU A 350 10.96 11.27 14.81
CA LEU A 350 11.33 12.31 15.78
C LEU A 350 12.08 11.75 16.98
N GLY A 351 12.04 10.44 17.22
CA GLY A 351 12.48 9.84 18.47
C GLY A 351 11.88 8.47 18.73
N ALA A 352 12.63 7.60 19.41
CA ALA A 352 12.09 6.42 20.07
C ALA A 352 11.83 6.74 21.55
N GLU A 353 10.70 6.30 22.09
CA GLU A 353 10.34 6.44 23.50
C GLU A 353 9.85 5.11 24.09
N ALA A 354 9.97 4.96 25.40
CA ALA A 354 9.53 3.76 26.11
C ALA A 354 8.21 4.02 26.86
N VAL A 355 7.12 3.45 26.36
CA VAL A 355 5.79 3.56 26.95
C VAL A 355 5.57 2.42 27.94
N ARG A 356 4.98 2.75 29.09
CA ARG A 356 4.59 1.76 30.08
C ARG A 356 3.43 0.92 29.57
N LEU A 357 3.58 -0.40 29.64
CA LEU A 357 2.46 -1.33 29.57
C LEU A 357 1.79 -1.41 30.95
N ARG A 358 0.47 -1.34 30.98
CA ARG A 358 -0.32 -1.52 32.21
C ARG A 358 -0.31 -2.98 32.64
N ALA A 359 -0.61 -3.26 33.90
CA ALA A 359 -0.68 -4.63 34.37
C ALA A 359 -1.79 -5.38 33.62
N ARG A 360 -1.61 -6.70 33.46
CA ARG A 360 -2.46 -7.51 32.57
C ARG A 360 -3.92 -7.58 33.04
N ASP A 361 -4.13 -7.54 34.34
CA ASP A 361 -5.45 -7.48 34.97
C ASP A 361 -6.19 -6.15 34.72
N GLU A 362 -5.47 -5.11 34.28
CA GLU A 362 -6.04 -3.82 33.87
C GLU A 362 -6.42 -3.76 32.38
N TRP A 363 -6.14 -4.81 31.60
CA TRP A 363 -6.44 -4.87 30.18
C TRP A 363 -7.91 -5.24 29.96
N ASP A 364 -8.57 -4.54 29.05
CA ASP A 364 -9.96 -4.80 28.64
C ASP A 364 -10.03 -5.22 27.15
N ALA A 365 -11.24 -5.25 26.59
CA ALA A 365 -11.46 -5.62 25.19
C ALA A 365 -10.88 -4.60 24.19
N ASP A 366 -10.65 -3.36 24.61
CA ASP A 366 -10.04 -2.31 23.80
C ASP A 366 -8.51 -2.43 23.91
N PRO A 367 -7.78 -2.71 22.80
CA PRO A 367 -6.32 -2.84 22.82
C PRO A 367 -5.59 -1.62 23.39
N ARG A 368 -6.22 -0.44 23.36
CA ARG A 368 -5.65 0.82 23.88
C ARG A 368 -5.55 0.82 25.41
N SER A 369 -6.28 -0.05 26.11
CA SER A 369 -6.20 -0.20 27.57
C SER A 369 -4.86 -0.75 28.05
N THR A 370 -4.09 -1.39 27.16
CA THR A 370 -2.76 -1.95 27.45
C THR A 370 -1.69 -0.91 27.76
N VAL A 371 -1.89 0.34 27.34
CA VAL A 371 -0.96 1.46 27.56
C VAL A 371 -1.59 2.54 28.44
N ASP A 372 -0.74 3.43 28.94
CA ASP A 372 -1.16 4.57 29.75
C ASP A 372 -2.19 5.44 29.02
N PRO A 373 -3.25 5.92 29.71
CA PRO A 373 -4.27 6.79 29.12
C PRO A 373 -3.73 8.01 28.38
N ALA A 374 -2.60 8.57 28.86
CA ALA A 374 -1.97 9.77 28.32
C ALA A 374 -1.55 9.63 26.84
N VAL A 375 -1.24 8.41 26.37
CA VAL A 375 -0.74 8.19 25.00
C VAL A 375 -1.77 7.58 24.05
N ARG A 376 -2.95 7.16 24.54
CA ARG A 376 -3.96 6.42 23.76
C ARG A 376 -4.44 7.14 22.49
N HIS A 377 -4.54 8.46 22.55
CA HIS A 377 -5.00 9.29 21.44
C HIS A 377 -3.93 9.49 20.34
N ARG A 378 -2.68 9.09 20.62
CA ARG A 378 -1.55 9.21 19.69
C ARG A 378 -1.25 7.90 18.98
N LEU A 379 -1.96 6.80 19.23
CA LEU A 379 -1.58 5.50 18.67
C LEU A 379 -1.95 5.40 17.19
N SER A 380 -1.00 4.95 16.37
CA SER A 380 -1.25 4.64 14.96
C SER A 380 -2.03 3.34 14.78
N ALA A 381 -2.65 3.16 13.60
CA ALA A 381 -3.40 1.94 13.30
C ALA A 381 -2.57 0.64 13.43
N PRO A 382 -1.33 0.55 12.89
CA PRO A 382 -0.49 -0.63 13.10
C PRO A 382 -0.16 -0.88 14.57
N LEU A 383 0.05 0.19 15.38
CA LEU A 383 0.33 0.03 16.79
C LEU A 383 -0.88 -0.55 17.55
N VAL A 384 -2.09 -0.02 17.33
CA VAL A 384 -3.31 -0.55 17.98
C VAL A 384 -3.59 -2.00 17.54
N ALA A 385 -3.40 -2.32 16.26
CA ALA A 385 -3.52 -3.69 15.77
C ALA A 385 -2.50 -4.64 16.43
N GLY A 386 -1.24 -4.20 16.55
CA GLY A 386 -0.19 -4.93 17.25
C GLY A 386 -0.49 -5.13 18.73
N LEU A 387 -1.00 -4.12 19.44
CA LEU A 387 -1.46 -4.25 20.83
C LEU A 387 -2.61 -5.26 20.94
N SER A 388 -3.53 -5.28 19.97
CA SER A 388 -4.64 -6.25 19.94
C SER A 388 -4.13 -7.68 19.84
N LEU A 389 -3.08 -7.91 19.04
CA LEU A 389 -2.43 -9.20 18.92
C LEU A 389 -1.59 -9.54 20.16
N LEU A 390 -0.97 -8.55 20.80
CA LEU A 390 -0.24 -8.71 22.06
C LEU A 390 -1.16 -9.21 23.18
N VAL A 391 -2.36 -8.63 23.30
CA VAL A 391 -3.41 -9.09 24.24
C VAL A 391 -3.78 -10.54 23.96
N THR A 392 -4.00 -10.90 22.69
CA THR A 392 -4.31 -12.29 22.30
C THR A 392 -3.16 -13.24 22.68
N ALA A 393 -1.91 -12.88 22.38
CA ALA A 393 -0.75 -13.71 22.70
C ALA A 393 -0.53 -13.88 24.21
N ALA A 394 -0.77 -12.84 25.01
CA ALA A 394 -0.70 -12.94 26.47
C ALA A 394 -1.85 -13.80 27.04
N GLY A 395 -3.03 -13.75 26.42
CA GLY A 395 -4.23 -14.49 26.81
C GLY A 395 -4.19 -15.98 26.50
N ASP A 396 -3.50 -16.38 25.44
CA ASP A 396 -3.51 -17.75 24.93
C ASP A 396 -2.16 -18.45 25.14
N ALA A 397 -2.11 -19.41 26.06
CA ALA A 397 -0.91 -20.19 26.35
C ALA A 397 -0.43 -21.07 25.18
N ALA A 398 -1.31 -21.37 24.21
CA ALA A 398 -0.95 -22.10 23.00
C ALA A 398 -0.30 -21.20 21.94
N ASN A 399 -0.37 -19.87 22.11
CA ASN A 399 0.25 -18.94 21.19
C ASN A 399 1.79 -19.04 21.26
N PRO A 400 2.51 -19.20 20.13
CA PRO A 400 3.98 -19.30 20.13
C PRO A 400 4.70 -18.08 20.73
N ALA A 401 4.07 -16.90 20.71
CA ALA A 401 4.59 -15.68 21.31
C ALA A 401 4.31 -15.55 22.82
N HIS A 402 3.44 -16.41 23.39
CA HIS A 402 2.96 -16.30 24.77
C HIS A 402 4.07 -16.16 25.80
N ARG A 403 5.04 -17.09 25.79
CA ARG A 403 6.14 -17.11 26.77
C ARG A 403 7.01 -15.85 26.69
N LEU A 404 7.27 -15.38 25.46
CA LEU A 404 8.05 -14.16 25.23
C LEU A 404 7.31 -12.95 25.77
N VAL A 405 6.02 -12.81 25.44
CA VAL A 405 5.19 -11.69 25.88
C VAL A 405 5.06 -11.69 27.41
N VAL A 406 4.55 -12.77 28.01
CA VAL A 406 4.30 -12.84 29.46
C VAL A 406 5.60 -12.69 30.26
N GLY A 407 6.72 -13.25 29.77
CA GLY A 407 8.02 -13.10 30.43
C GLY A 407 8.59 -11.67 30.42
N ARG A 408 7.97 -10.75 29.67
CA ARG A 408 8.36 -9.33 29.57
C ARG A 408 7.33 -8.37 30.11
N LEU A 409 6.12 -8.82 30.42
CA LEU A 409 5.13 -7.95 31.03
C LEU A 409 5.49 -7.66 32.49
N PRO A 410 5.16 -6.48 33.01
CA PRO A 410 5.28 -6.22 34.44
C PRO A 410 4.48 -7.26 35.23
N VAL A 411 5.11 -7.81 36.27
CA VAL A 411 4.42 -8.69 37.22
C VAL A 411 3.38 -7.85 37.97
N ALA A 412 2.16 -8.38 38.08
CA ALA A 412 1.06 -7.76 38.80
C ALA A 412 1.39 -7.53 40.29
#